data_AF-A0A3M3KAX6-F1
#
_entry.id   AF-A0A3M3KAX6-F1
#
_cell.length_a   1.000
_cell.length_b   1.000
_cell.length_c   1.000
_cell.angle_alpha   90.00
_cell.angle_beta   90.00
_cell.angle_gamma   90.00
#
_symmetry.space_group_name_H-M   'P 1'
#
loop_
_entity.id
_entity.type
_entity.pdbx_description
1 polymer ?
#
loop_
_entity_poly.entity_id
_entity_poly.type
_entity_poly.pdbx_seq_one_letter_code
_entity_poly.pdbx_strand_id
1 'polypeptide(L)'
;MDIPLSPGTCEYGIADLRGQTDATVIERILNIIDSRFQPGLIEQAQKAGKLPKDFQLDPRFTQNTPERLRDIATHYPSLFTEYPLGCDFTAEERDLLRALNWLKSKLKLSEILDLGKATLDAPEPEAFQQHLQRMQLDNPQGLREELYQRLLLAGLQNTTGLTS
;
A
#
# COMPACT_ATOMS: atom_id res chain seq x y z
N MET A 1 37.50 59.56 28.15
CA MET A 1 38.28 59.08 27.00
C MET A 1 37.53 57.87 26.47
N ASP A 2 36.56 58.15 25.60
CA ASP A 2 35.72 57.19 24.87
C ASP A 2 36.46 56.70 23.63
N ILE A 3 36.47 55.39 23.39
CA ILE A 3 36.65 54.75 22.07
C ILE A 3 35.87 53.41 22.12
N PRO A 4 35.22 52.93 21.05
CA PRO A 4 33.77 52.91 20.93
C PRO A 4 33.19 51.49 20.81
N LEU A 5 31.87 51.38 20.97
CA LEU A 5 31.06 50.25 20.56
C LEU A 5 31.30 49.93 19.08
N SER A 6 31.62 48.67 18.75
CA SER A 6 31.64 48.19 17.37
C SER A 6 30.22 47.82 16.93
N PRO A 7 29.69 48.40 15.83
CA PRO A 7 28.41 48.04 15.25
C PRO A 7 28.55 46.90 14.20
N GLY A 8 27.56 46.01 14.14
CA GLY A 8 27.08 45.38 12.89
C GLY A 8 27.84 44.17 12.28
N THR A 9 27.20 42.99 12.37
CA THR A 9 27.08 41.87 11.38
C THR A 9 28.33 41.26 10.72
N CYS A 10 28.49 39.93 10.67
CA CYS A 10 27.65 38.94 9.96
C CYS A 10 27.69 37.59 10.74
N GLU A 11 26.62 36.86 11.10
CA GLU A 11 25.38 36.46 10.40
C GLU A 11 25.65 36.04 8.94
N TYR A 12 25.54 34.73 8.67
CA TYR A 12 25.89 34.03 7.41
C TYR A 12 27.37 33.68 7.23
N GLY A 13 27.87 32.82 8.12
CA GLY A 13 28.72 31.73 7.64
C GLY A 13 27.86 30.88 6.69
N ILE A 14 28.07 31.03 5.38
CA ILE A 14 27.42 30.23 4.35
C ILE A 14 27.90 28.79 4.53
N ALA A 15 27.19 28.05 5.38
CA ALA A 15 27.28 26.61 5.41
C ALA A 15 26.63 26.10 4.12
N ASP A 16 27.43 25.44 3.30
CA ASP A 16 27.08 24.70 2.08
C ASP A 16 26.24 23.44 2.41
N LEU A 17 25.21 23.63 3.25
CA LEU A 17 24.31 22.59 3.76
C LEU A 17 22.95 22.60 3.05
N ARG A 18 22.67 23.62 2.22
CA ARG A 18 21.37 23.75 1.53
C ARG A 18 21.15 22.75 0.39
N GLY A 19 22.23 22.17 -0.15
CA GLY A 19 22.14 21.27 -1.32
C GLY A 19 22.21 19.77 -1.00
N GLN A 20 23.01 19.37 0.01
CA GLN A 20 23.39 17.96 0.15
C GLN A 20 22.25 17.03 0.60
N THR A 21 21.38 17.48 1.51
CA THR A 21 20.25 16.66 1.98
C THR A 21 19.17 16.53 0.92
N ASP A 22 18.81 17.64 0.29
CA ASP A 22 17.72 17.70 -0.69
C ASP A 22 18.09 16.98 -1.99
N ALA A 23 19.35 17.09 -2.44
CA ALA A 23 19.86 16.34 -3.58
C ALA A 23 19.79 14.83 -3.32
N THR A 24 20.33 14.38 -2.19
CA THR A 24 20.33 12.95 -1.82
C THR A 24 18.91 12.38 -1.70
N VAL A 25 17.98 13.16 -1.15
CA VAL A 25 16.57 12.74 -1.06
C VAL A 25 15.95 12.62 -2.45
N ILE A 26 16.15 13.60 -3.33
CA ILE A 26 15.61 13.55 -4.69
C ILE A 26 16.23 12.41 -5.50
N GLU A 27 17.52 12.14 -5.36
CA GLU A 27 18.18 10.99 -5.98
C GLU A 27 17.55 9.67 -5.54
N ARG A 28 17.29 9.51 -4.24
CA ARG A 28 16.63 8.31 -3.71
C ARG A 28 15.21 8.15 -4.23
N ILE A 29 14.46 9.25 -4.35
CA ILE A 29 13.11 9.25 -4.95
C ILE A 29 13.21 8.83 -6.43
N LEU A 30 14.17 9.38 -7.18
CA LEU A 30 14.38 9.03 -8.59
C LEU A 30 14.70 7.54 -8.78
N ASN A 31 15.39 6.91 -7.83
CA ASN A 31 15.72 5.49 -7.91
C ASN A 31 14.52 4.55 -7.73
N ILE A 32 13.39 5.02 -7.19
CA ILE A 32 12.21 4.20 -6.89
C ILE A 32 10.95 4.62 -7.68
N ILE A 33 10.89 5.87 -8.16
CA ILE A 33 9.72 6.38 -8.87
C ILE A 33 9.55 5.70 -10.23
N ASP A 34 8.31 5.65 -10.69
CA ASP A 34 7.99 5.19 -12.03
C ASP A 34 8.75 6.00 -13.09
N SER A 35 9.40 5.28 -14.01
CA SER A 35 10.31 5.88 -15.00
C SER A 35 9.66 6.91 -15.91
N ARG A 36 8.34 6.88 -16.08
CA ARG A 36 7.61 7.88 -16.86
C ARG A 36 7.64 9.27 -16.23
N PHE A 37 7.85 9.37 -14.91
CA PHE A 37 7.91 10.64 -14.18
C PHE A 37 9.33 11.13 -13.91
N GLN A 38 10.34 10.27 -14.08
CA GLN A 38 11.75 10.62 -13.80
C GLN A 38 12.24 11.85 -14.59
N PRO A 39 12.01 11.97 -15.92
CA PRO A 39 12.50 13.13 -16.67
C PRO A 39 11.95 14.47 -16.16
N GLY A 40 10.65 14.51 -15.88
CA GLY A 40 9.98 15.73 -15.39
C GLY A 40 10.43 16.10 -13.97
N LEU A 41 10.71 15.11 -13.12
CA LEU A 41 11.22 15.34 -11.77
C LEU A 41 12.68 15.83 -11.79
N ILE A 42 13.53 15.29 -12.66
CA ILE A 42 14.91 15.74 -12.88
C ILE A 42 14.92 17.22 -13.31
N GLU A 43 14.12 17.57 -14.32
CA GLU A 43 14.05 18.95 -14.82
C GLU A 43 13.62 19.93 -13.73
N GLN A 44 12.61 19.58 -12.93
CA GLN A 44 12.14 20.41 -11.82
C GLN A 44 13.19 20.54 -10.72
N ALA A 45 13.86 19.45 -10.36
CA ALA A 45 14.90 19.46 -9.35
C ALA A 45 16.12 20.29 -9.78
N GLN A 46 16.51 20.23 -11.06
CA GLN A 46 17.56 21.07 -11.64
C GLN A 46 17.16 22.55 -11.64
N LYS A 47 15.93 22.87 -12.04
CA LYS A 47 15.39 24.24 -11.98
C LYS A 47 15.37 24.81 -10.56
N ALA A 48 15.07 23.97 -9.58
CA ALA A 48 15.07 24.34 -8.16
C ALA A 48 16.48 24.37 -7.53
N GLY A 49 17.54 24.05 -8.28
CA GLY A 49 18.91 23.98 -7.77
C GLY A 49 19.18 22.81 -6.83
N LYS A 50 18.29 21.81 -6.79
CA LYS A 50 18.41 20.63 -5.94
C LYS A 50 19.20 19.49 -6.59
N LEU A 51 19.37 19.51 -7.91
CA LEU A 51 20.25 18.62 -8.64
C LEU A 51 21.21 19.40 -9.54
N PRO A 52 22.43 18.89 -9.77
CA PRO A 52 23.33 19.39 -10.81
C PRO A 52 22.68 19.38 -12.20
N LYS A 53 23.02 20.35 -13.05
CA LYS A 53 22.48 20.44 -14.42
C LYS A 53 22.91 19.27 -15.31
N ASP A 54 24.03 18.64 -14.97
CA ASP A 54 24.60 17.47 -15.62
C ASP A 54 24.22 16.15 -14.93
N PHE A 55 23.30 16.19 -13.96
CA PHE A 55 22.81 14.99 -13.29
C PHE A 55 22.26 13.98 -14.30
N GLN A 56 22.74 12.75 -14.21
CA GLN A 56 22.26 11.61 -14.97
C GLN A 56 21.81 10.52 -14.02
N LEU A 57 20.59 10.03 -14.22
CA LEU A 57 20.09 8.88 -13.48
C LEU A 57 20.82 7.62 -13.94
N ASP A 58 21.24 6.80 -12.99
CA ASP A 58 21.87 5.51 -13.27
C ASP A 58 20.92 4.64 -14.11
N PRO A 59 21.37 4.08 -15.26
CA PRO A 59 20.56 3.26 -16.16
C PRO A 59 19.83 2.09 -15.47
N ARG A 60 20.32 1.61 -14.32
CA ARG A 60 19.64 0.55 -13.58
C ARG A 60 18.26 0.96 -13.04
N PHE A 61 18.01 2.26 -12.86
CA PHE A 61 16.75 2.80 -12.34
C PHE A 61 15.83 3.37 -13.42
N THR A 62 16.24 3.38 -14.69
CA THR A 62 15.45 3.98 -15.79
C THR A 62 14.35 3.05 -16.34
N GLN A 63 14.17 1.88 -15.72
CA GLN A 63 13.17 0.89 -16.12
C GLN A 63 12.23 0.50 -14.97
N ASN A 64 12.02 1.39 -13.99
CA ASN A 64 11.00 1.23 -12.97
C ASN A 64 9.61 1.45 -13.58
N THR A 65 9.14 0.53 -14.43
CA THR A 65 7.79 0.60 -15.02
C THR A 65 6.84 -0.38 -14.33
N PRO A 66 5.53 -0.06 -14.25
CA PRO A 66 4.55 -0.97 -13.69
C PRO A 66 4.56 -2.34 -14.37
N GLU A 67 4.79 -2.37 -15.69
CA GLU A 67 4.87 -3.59 -16.48
C GLU A 67 6.05 -4.46 -16.03
N ARG A 68 7.26 -3.89 -15.95
CA ARG A 68 8.44 -4.62 -15.50
C ARG A 68 8.31 -5.08 -14.05
N LEU A 69 7.72 -4.26 -13.18
CA LEU A 69 7.49 -4.61 -11.78
C LEU A 69 6.51 -5.78 -11.64
N ARG A 70 5.45 -5.82 -12.47
CA ARG A 70 4.55 -6.99 -12.54
C ARG A 70 5.28 -8.23 -13.02
N ASP A 71 6.11 -8.12 -14.05
CA ASP A 71 6.90 -9.24 -14.56
C ASP A 71 7.89 -9.77 -13.50
N ILE A 72 8.53 -8.88 -12.74
CA ILE A 72 9.40 -9.29 -11.62
C ILE A 72 8.57 -9.98 -10.54
N ALA A 73 7.40 -9.45 -10.19
CA ALA A 73 6.53 -10.05 -9.19
C ALA A 73 6.05 -11.45 -9.58
N THR A 74 5.76 -11.70 -10.86
CA THR A 74 5.40 -13.04 -11.35
C THR A 74 6.56 -14.03 -11.35
N HIS A 75 7.80 -13.56 -11.55
CA HIS A 75 8.99 -14.42 -11.52
C HIS A 75 9.45 -14.76 -10.10
N TYR A 76 9.14 -13.91 -9.11
CA TYR A 76 9.56 -14.10 -7.72
C TYR A 76 8.38 -14.02 -6.74
N PRO A 77 7.35 -14.87 -6.88
CA PRO A 77 6.14 -14.79 -6.04
C PRO A 77 6.45 -15.01 -4.56
N SER A 78 7.49 -15.77 -4.23
CA SER A 78 7.94 -16.01 -2.85
C SER A 78 8.57 -14.78 -2.17
N LEU A 79 9.01 -13.77 -2.93
CA LEU A 79 9.53 -12.50 -2.38
C LEU A 79 8.41 -11.50 -2.10
N PHE A 80 7.23 -11.70 -2.71
CA PHE A 80 6.05 -10.88 -2.54
C PHE A 80 4.97 -11.66 -1.77
N THR A 81 5.27 -11.97 -0.50
CA THR A 81 4.25 -12.44 0.45
C THR A 81 3.07 -11.47 0.44
N GLU A 82 1.84 -11.95 0.63
CA GLU A 82 0.60 -11.16 0.60
C GLU A 82 0.66 -9.88 1.47
N TYR A 83 1.51 -9.86 2.50
CA TYR A 83 1.78 -8.71 3.37
C TYR A 83 3.29 -8.50 3.60
N PRO A 84 4.02 -7.86 2.66
CA PRO A 84 5.47 -7.79 2.67
C PRO A 84 6.06 -6.81 3.70
N LEU A 85 5.23 -5.95 4.31
CA LEU A 85 5.66 -4.93 5.28
C LEU A 85 5.35 -5.30 6.74
N GLY A 86 4.92 -6.55 7.00
CA GLY A 86 4.34 -6.92 8.28
C GLY A 86 2.97 -6.26 8.41
N CYS A 87 1.92 -7.02 8.17
CA CYS A 87 0.60 -6.60 8.63
C CYS A 87 0.47 -7.00 10.09
N ASP A 88 0.13 -6.05 10.95
CA ASP A 88 -0.37 -6.29 12.32
C ASP A 88 -1.73 -7.02 12.33
N PHE A 89 -2.11 -7.64 11.21
CA PHE A 89 -3.28 -8.49 11.10
C PHE A 89 -2.95 -9.90 11.57
N THR A 90 -3.71 -10.32 12.57
CA THR A 90 -3.93 -11.71 12.99
C THR A 90 -4.38 -12.57 11.81
N ALA A 91 -4.27 -13.90 11.93
CA ALA A 91 -4.66 -14.82 10.87
C ALA A 91 -6.14 -14.64 10.47
N GLU A 92 -6.99 -14.43 11.46
CA GLU A 92 -8.43 -14.22 11.30
C GLU A 92 -8.73 -12.90 10.55
N GLU A 93 -7.95 -11.84 10.78
CA GLU A 93 -8.09 -10.58 10.04
C GLU A 93 -7.71 -10.73 8.57
N ARG A 94 -6.69 -11.53 8.27
CA ARG A 94 -6.31 -11.81 6.88
C ARG A 94 -7.41 -12.60 6.16
N ASP A 95 -7.99 -13.59 6.82
CA ASP A 95 -9.12 -14.35 6.30
C ASP A 95 -10.34 -13.45 6.05
N LEU A 96 -10.66 -12.56 6.99
CA LEU A 96 -11.73 -11.58 6.84
C LEU A 96 -11.48 -10.64 5.66
N LEU A 97 -10.26 -10.12 5.49
CA LEU A 97 -9.90 -9.27 4.36
C LEU A 97 -10.05 -9.99 3.02
N ARG A 98 -9.64 -11.27 2.94
CA ARG A 98 -9.82 -12.09 1.74
C ARG A 98 -11.30 -12.31 1.44
N ALA A 99 -12.09 -12.71 2.45
CA ALA A 99 -13.54 -12.91 2.31
C ALA A 99 -14.28 -11.64 1.87
N LEU A 100 -13.96 -10.48 2.47
CA LEU A 100 -14.56 -9.20 2.12
C LEU A 100 -14.20 -8.74 0.70
N ASN A 101 -12.95 -8.94 0.28
CA ASN A 101 -12.54 -8.64 -1.10
C ASN A 101 -13.22 -9.55 -2.12
N TRP A 102 -13.37 -10.84 -1.79
CA TRP A 102 -14.12 -11.79 -2.60
C TRP A 102 -15.58 -11.36 -2.74
N LEU A 103 -16.25 -11.02 -1.63
CA LEU A 103 -17.62 -10.50 -1.63
C LEU A 103 -17.74 -9.25 -2.51
N LYS A 104 -16.83 -8.28 -2.34
CA LYS A 104 -16.80 -7.05 -3.15
C LYS A 104 -16.69 -7.33 -4.65
N SER A 105 -15.94 -8.36 -5.04
CA SER A 105 -15.80 -8.75 -6.44
C SER A 105 -17.08 -9.36 -7.04
N LYS A 106 -17.87 -10.06 -6.20
CA LYS A 106 -19.14 -10.74 -6.57
C LYS A 106 -20.37 -9.85 -6.52
N LEU A 107 -20.28 -8.62 -6.01
CA LEU A 107 -21.37 -7.64 -6.02
C LEU A 107 -21.65 -7.01 -7.41
N LYS A 108 -20.98 -7.49 -8.47
CA LYS A 108 -21.33 -7.12 -9.84
C LYS A 108 -22.70 -7.70 -10.19
N LEU A 109 -23.55 -6.92 -10.87
CA LEU A 109 -24.93 -7.29 -11.19
C LEU A 109 -25.08 -8.68 -11.85
N SER A 110 -24.06 -9.12 -12.58
CA SER A 110 -23.99 -10.42 -13.26
C SER A 110 -23.73 -11.62 -12.34
N GLU A 111 -23.23 -11.42 -11.12
CA GLU A 111 -22.77 -12.49 -10.21
C GLU A 111 -23.61 -12.56 -8.90
N ILE A 112 -24.65 -11.73 -8.78
CA ILE A 112 -25.56 -11.69 -7.62
C ILE A 112 -26.30 -13.03 -7.43
N LEU A 113 -26.60 -13.74 -8.52
CA LEU A 113 -27.30 -15.03 -8.45
C LEU A 113 -26.45 -16.11 -7.78
N ASP A 114 -25.15 -16.13 -8.09
CA ASP A 114 -24.19 -17.06 -7.49
C ASP A 114 -23.90 -16.69 -6.04
N LEU A 115 -23.89 -15.39 -5.72
CA LEU A 115 -23.81 -14.91 -4.34
C LEU A 115 -25.01 -15.37 -3.52
N GLY A 116 -26.22 -15.30 -4.08
CA GLY A 116 -27.44 -15.78 -3.45
C GLY A 116 -27.39 -17.28 -3.13
N LYS A 117 -26.89 -18.11 -4.06
CA LYS A 117 -26.70 -19.55 -3.83
C LYS A 117 -25.66 -19.82 -2.74
N ALA A 118 -24.52 -19.12 -2.78
CA ALA A 118 -23.47 -19.30 -1.79
C ALA A 118 -23.92 -18.91 -0.36
N THR A 119 -24.85 -17.97 -0.21
CA THR A 119 -25.45 -17.67 1.11
C THR A 119 -26.40 -18.75 1.62
N LEU A 120 -26.99 -19.55 0.73
CA LEU A 120 -27.85 -20.68 1.10
C LEU A 120 -27.03 -21.90 1.50
N ASP A 121 -25.86 -22.09 0.90
CA ASP A 121 -24.90 -23.16 1.19
C ASP A 121 -23.83 -22.76 2.23
N ALA A 122 -24.02 -21.63 2.92
CA ALA A 122 -23.05 -21.10 3.86
C ALA A 122 -22.81 -22.09 5.03
N PRO A 123 -21.56 -22.27 5.47
CA PRO A 123 -21.21 -23.20 6.54
C PRO A 123 -21.78 -22.73 7.89
N GLU A 124 -21.90 -23.68 8.83
CA GLU A 124 -22.38 -23.38 10.18
C GLU A 124 -21.50 -22.31 10.88
N PRO A 125 -22.11 -21.34 11.58
CA PRO A 125 -21.40 -20.23 12.25
C PRO A 125 -20.27 -20.67 13.20
N GLU A 126 -20.41 -21.84 13.81
CA GLU A 126 -19.45 -22.45 14.73
C GLU A 126 -18.08 -22.69 14.08
N ALA A 127 -18.03 -22.94 12.77
CA ALA A 127 -16.78 -23.16 12.05
C ALA A 127 -15.91 -21.89 11.94
N PHE A 128 -16.50 -20.71 12.09
CA PHE A 128 -15.83 -19.41 11.94
C PHE A 128 -16.15 -18.45 13.10
N GLN A 129 -16.36 -18.98 14.30
CA GLN A 129 -16.82 -18.21 15.46
C GLN A 129 -15.90 -17.02 15.79
N GLN A 130 -14.58 -17.20 15.69
CA GLN A 130 -13.61 -16.14 15.93
C GLN A 130 -13.71 -15.01 14.89
N HIS A 131 -13.92 -15.35 13.62
CA HIS A 131 -14.12 -14.37 12.54
C HIS A 131 -15.43 -13.60 12.71
N LEU A 132 -16.51 -14.28 13.14
CA LEU A 132 -17.80 -13.67 13.41
C LEU A 132 -17.76 -12.71 14.61
N GLN A 133 -17.11 -13.09 15.71
CA GLN A 133 -16.93 -12.21 16.88
C GLN A 133 -16.20 -10.91 16.53
N ARG A 134 -15.17 -11.00 15.69
CA ARG A 134 -14.42 -9.84 15.23
C ARG A 134 -15.25 -8.87 14.40
N MET A 135 -16.24 -9.40 13.66
CA MET A 135 -17.18 -8.62 12.87
C MET A 135 -18.46 -8.26 13.63
N GLN A 136 -18.58 -8.64 14.91
CA GLN A 136 -19.79 -8.48 15.73
C GLN A 136 -21.04 -9.16 15.12
N LEU A 137 -20.82 -10.29 14.44
CA LEU A 137 -21.84 -11.09 13.77
C LEU A 137 -21.98 -12.49 14.41
N ASP A 138 -21.44 -12.69 15.61
CA ASP A 138 -21.57 -13.93 16.38
C ASP A 138 -22.96 -14.12 16.97
N ASN A 139 -23.70 -13.03 17.21
CA ASN A 139 -25.09 -13.05 17.66
C ASN A 139 -25.94 -12.01 16.89
N PRO A 140 -26.32 -12.29 15.63
CA PRO A 140 -27.03 -11.32 14.80
C PRO A 140 -28.43 -11.02 15.34
N GLN A 141 -28.79 -9.75 15.44
CA GLN A 141 -30.11 -9.28 15.86
C GLN A 141 -30.92 -8.82 14.65
N GLY A 142 -31.53 -9.79 13.96
CA GLY A 142 -32.51 -9.58 12.92
C GLY A 142 -32.00 -9.83 11.50
N LEU A 143 -32.93 -9.73 10.54
CA LEU A 143 -32.77 -10.23 9.17
C LEU A 143 -31.58 -9.63 8.40
N ARG A 144 -31.21 -8.39 8.69
CA ARG A 144 -30.07 -7.72 8.03
C ARG A 144 -28.74 -8.31 8.50
N GLU A 145 -28.58 -8.48 9.81
CA GLU A 145 -27.34 -9.02 10.39
C GLU A 145 -27.19 -10.50 10.08
N GLU A 146 -28.29 -11.26 10.03
CA GLU A 146 -28.30 -12.65 9.54
C GLU A 146 -27.84 -12.74 8.08
N LEU A 147 -28.29 -11.84 7.21
CA LEU A 147 -27.84 -11.79 5.83
C LEU A 147 -26.33 -11.47 5.73
N TYR A 148 -25.84 -10.53 6.54
CA TYR A 148 -24.41 -10.21 6.59
C TYR A 148 -23.57 -11.36 7.14
N GLN A 149 -24.04 -12.06 8.17
CA GLN A 149 -23.41 -13.25 8.71
C GLN A 149 -23.28 -14.33 7.62
N ARG A 150 -24.36 -14.62 6.89
CA ARG A 150 -24.34 -15.61 5.81
C ARG A 150 -23.43 -15.24 4.64
N LEU A 151 -23.43 -13.97 4.24
CA LEU A 151 -22.51 -13.48 3.21
C LEU A 151 -21.06 -13.63 3.66
N LEU A 152 -20.75 -13.29 4.91
CA LEU A 152 -19.41 -13.42 5.46
C LEU A 152 -18.96 -14.90 5.51
N LEU A 153 -19.81 -15.79 5.98
CA LEU A 153 -19.55 -17.24 6.03
C LEU A 153 -19.30 -17.82 4.63
N ALA A 154 -20.12 -17.44 3.65
CA ALA A 154 -19.91 -17.82 2.25
C ALA A 154 -18.55 -17.33 1.72
N GLY A 155 -18.16 -16.09 2.04
CA GLY A 155 -16.86 -15.53 1.67
C GLY A 155 -15.69 -16.24 2.33
N LEU A 156 -15.79 -16.57 3.62
CA LEU A 156 -14.77 -17.30 4.36
C LEU A 156 -14.59 -18.73 3.82
N GLN A 157 -15.68 -19.44 3.52
CA GLN A 157 -15.62 -20.78 2.93
C GLN A 157 -14.90 -20.77 1.57
N ASN A 158 -15.22 -19.80 0.71
CA ASN A 158 -14.67 -19.69 -0.63
C ASN A 158 -13.21 -19.22 -0.67
N THR A 159 -12.70 -18.62 0.41
CA THR A 159 -11.34 -18.07 0.46
C THR A 159 -10.39 -18.85 1.37
N THR A 160 -10.93 -19.56 2.37
CA THR A 160 -10.15 -20.41 3.30
C THR A 160 -10.00 -21.84 2.76
N GLY A 161 -10.91 -22.31 1.90
CA GLY A 161 -10.83 -23.63 1.24
C GLY A 161 -9.71 -23.78 0.19
N LEU A 162 -8.98 -22.71 -0.14
CA LEU A 162 -7.90 -22.70 -1.14
C LEU A 162 -6.51 -23.09 -0.58
N THR A 163 -6.41 -23.43 0.71
CA THR A 163 -5.15 -23.82 1.37
C THR A 163 -5.07 -25.31 1.72
N SER A 164 -5.69 -26.19 0.92
CA SER A 164 -5.42 -27.64 0.94
C SER A 164 -4.55 -28.05 -0.24
#